data_AF-X1NFC6-F1
#
_entry.id   AF-X1NFC6-F1
#
_cell.length_a   1.000
_cell.length_b   1.000
_cell.length_c   1.000
_cell.angle_alpha   90.00
_cell.angle_beta   90.00
_cell.angle_gamma   90.00
#
_symmetry.space_group_name_H-M   'P 1'
#
loop_
_entity.id
_entity.type
_entity.pdbx_description
1 polymer ?
#
loop_
_entity_poly.entity_id
_entity_poly.type
_entity_poly.pdbx_seq_one_letter_code
_entity_poly.pdbx_strand_id
1 'polypeptide(L)' 'MWKEFKKFAMRGNVIDMAVGIVIGTTFGVIVKSLVSDVIMPPIGMILGKVDFANLFIILKEGKIAGPYASLTSAQEAG' A
#
# COMPACT_ATOMS: atom_id res chain seq x y z
N MET A 1 -23.55 0.85 30.87
CA MET A 1 -22.86 0.86 29.56
C MET A 1 -21.74 -0.17 29.45
N TRP A 2 -20.76 -0.21 30.36
CA TRP A 2 -19.62 -1.15 30.25
C TRP A 2 -20.03 -2.62 30.30
N LYS A 3 -20.99 -2.98 31.16
CA LYS A 3 -21.52 -4.36 31.24
C LYS A 3 -22.32 -4.75 29.99
N GLU A 4 -23.12 -3.83 29.45
CA GLU A 4 -23.86 -4.06 28.20
C GLU A 4 -22.93 -4.15 26.98
N PHE A 5 -21.89 -3.32 26.92
CA PHE A 5 -20.86 -3.39 25.88
C PHE A 5 -20.10 -4.71 25.93
N LYS A 6 -19.68 -5.16 27.11
CA LYS A 6 -19.05 -6.48 27.27
C LYS A 6 -19.99 -7.60 26.80
N LYS A 7 -21.28 -7.54 27.15
CA LYS A 7 -22.27 -8.53 26.70
C LYS A 7 -22.50 -8.48 25.18
N PHE A 8 -22.38 -7.31 24.55
CA PHE A 8 -22.45 -7.14 23.10
C PHE A 8 -21.19 -7.67 22.40
N ALA A 9 -20.00 -7.30 22.89
CA ALA A 9 -18.72 -7.71 22.34
C ALA A 9 -18.46 -9.22 22.52
N MET A 10 -19.00 -9.84 23.58
CA MET A 10 -18.91 -11.29 23.79
C MET A 10 -19.89 -12.11 22.95
N ARG A 11 -20.68 -11.48 22.08
CA ARG A 11 -21.49 -12.22 21.10
C ARG A 11 -20.57 -12.83 20.05
N GLY A 12 -20.70 -14.13 19.81
CA GLY A 12 -19.89 -14.86 18.83
C GLY A 12 -19.85 -14.17 17.46
N ASN A 13 -21.01 -13.76 16.92
CA ASN A 13 -21.06 -13.11 15.60
C ASN A 13 -20.29 -11.77 15.53
N VAL A 14 -20.14 -11.05 16.64
CA VAL A 14 -19.41 -9.77 16.68
C VAL A 14 -17.92 -10.04 16.75
N ILE A 15 -17.50 -11.04 17.53
CA ILE A 15 -16.10 -11.47 17.62
C ILE A 15 -15.63 -12.00 16.26
N ASP A 16 -16.40 -12.90 15.65
CA ASP A 16 -16.02 -13.54 14.38
C ASP A 16 -15.92 -12.50 13.25
N MET A 17 -16.84 -11.53 13.22
CA MET A 17 -16.78 -10.39 12.29
C MET A 17 -15.54 -9.52 12.55
N ALA A 18 -15.23 -9.20 13.80
CA ALA A 18 -14.06 -8.38 14.16
C ALA A 18 -12.76 -9.08 13.77
N VAL A 19 -12.66 -10.39 14.03
CA VAL A 19 -11.50 -11.21 13.64
C VAL A 19 -11.36 -11.23 12.12
N GLY A 20 -12.46 -11.40 11.37
CA GLY A 20 -12.45 -11.35 9.90
C GLY A 20 -11.94 -10.02 9.34
N ILE A 21 -12.32 -8.89 9.93
CA ILE A 21 -11.87 -7.56 9.50
C ILE A 21 -10.38 -7.36 9.82
N VAL A 22 -9.92 -7.74 11.00
CA VAL A 22 -8.50 -7.61 11.41
C VAL A 22 -7.59 -8.46 10.52
N ILE A 23 -8.01 -9.68 10.22
CA ILE A 23 -7.28 -10.56 9.29
C ILE A 23 -7.31 -9.97 7.89
N GLY A 24 -8.48 -9.56 7.38
CA GLY A 24 -8.61 -8.99 6.04
C GLY A 24 -7.74 -7.75 5.80
N THR A 25 -7.69 -6.85 6.79
CA THR A 25 -6.88 -5.62 6.70
C THR A 25 -5.38 -5.90 6.75
N THR A 26 -4.95 -6.81 7.63
CA THR A 26 -3.52 -7.15 7.79
C THR A 26 -3.01 -8.03 6.64
N PHE A 27 -3.83 -8.96 6.14
CA PHE A 27 -3.46 -9.87 5.07
C PHE A 27 -3.13 -9.14 3.76
N GLY A 28 -3.84 -8.05 3.46
CA GLY A 28 -3.52 -7.20 2.31
C GLY A 28 -2.11 -6.61 2.37
N VAL A 29 -1.63 -6.22 3.56
CA VAL A 29 -0.27 -5.72 3.75
C VAL A 29 0.77 -6.82 3.52
N ILE A 30 0.48 -8.04 3.99
CA ILE A 30 1.34 -9.21 3.78
C ILE A 30 1.46 -9.54 2.29
N VAL A 31 0.34 -9.59 1.57
CA VAL A 31 0.35 -9.84 0.12
C VAL A 31 1.09 -8.72 -0.62
N LYS A 32 0.90 -7.45 -0.21
CA LYS A 32 1.60 -6.32 -0.81
C LYS A 32 3.11 -6.44 -0.65
N SER A 33 3.60 -6.75 0.56
CA SER A 33 5.03 -6.97 0.82
C SER A 33 5.57 -8.17 0.05
N LEU A 34 4.82 -9.28 -0.03
CA LEU A 34 5.23 -10.42 -0.84
C LEU A 34 5.42 -10.03 -2.33
N VAL A 35 4.47 -9.26 -2.88
CA VAL A 35 4.56 -8.80 -4.26
C VAL A 35 5.73 -7.83 -4.45
N SER A 36 5.87 -6.81 -3.59
CA SER A 36 6.90 -5.78 -3.73
C SER A 36 8.31 -6.30 -3.47
N ASP A 37 8.46 -7.18 -2.49
CA ASP A 37 9.78 -7.52 -1.94
C ASP A 37 10.30 -8.85 -2.50
N VAL A 38 9.41 -9.73 -2.99
CA VAL A 38 9.79 -11.06 -3.50
C VAL A 38 9.49 -11.23 -4.98
N ILE A 39 8.32 -10.80 -5.45
CA ILE A 39 7.88 -11.05 -6.85
C ILE A 39 8.41 -9.96 -7.81
N MET A 40 8.36 -8.70 -7.40
CA MET A 40 8.78 -7.56 -8.22
C MET A 40 10.29 -7.55 -8.54
N PRO A 41 11.24 -7.93 -7.66
CA PRO A 41 12.67 -7.87 -8.00
C PRO A 41 13.08 -8.81 -9.14
N PRO A 42 12.64 -10.10 -9.19
CA PRO A 42 12.87 -10.96 -10.35
C PRO A 42 12.19 -10.46 -11.63
N ILE A 43 10.95 -9.95 -11.54
CA ILE A 43 10.24 -9.38 -12.69
C ILE A 43 10.96 -8.14 -13.23
N GLY A 44 11.38 -7.24 -12.34
CA GLY A 44 12.15 -6.04 -12.69
C GLY A 44 13.53 -6.36 -13.27
N MET A 45 14.12 -7.50 -12.87
CA MET A 45 15.36 -7.99 -13.47
C MET A 45 15.14 -8.50 -14.90
N ILE A 46 14.06 -9.23 -15.16
CA ILE A 46 13.75 -9.80 -16.48
C ILE A 46 13.28 -8.72 -17.47
N LEU A 47 12.50 -7.74 -17.01
CA LEU A 47 12.00 -6.62 -17.81
C LEU A 47 12.99 -5.44 -17.94
N GLY A 48 14.20 -5.56 -17.36
CA GLY A 48 15.31 -4.63 -17.62
C GLY A 48 15.29 -3.33 -16.80
N LYS A 49 15.25 -3.42 -15.46
CA LYS A 49 15.35 -2.26 -14.53
C LYS A 49 14.27 -1.18 -14.76
N VAL A 50 13.10 -1.56 -15.26
CA VAL A 50 11.96 -0.65 -15.30
C VAL A 50 11.46 -0.47 -13.87
N ASP A 51 11.83 0.66 -13.26
CA ASP A 51 11.28 1.09 -11.99
C ASP A 51 9.84 1.55 -12.21
N PHE A 52 8.89 0.62 -12.16
CA PHE A 52 7.46 0.90 -12.29
C PHE A 52 6.94 1.84 -11.20
N ALA A 53 7.65 1.95 -10.07
CA ALA A 53 7.32 2.92 -9.03
C ALA A 53 7.78 4.34 -9.40
N ASN A 54 8.70 4.50 -10.35
CA ASN A 54 9.17 5.81 -10.85
C ASN A 54 8.95 6.00 -12.36
N LEU A 55 8.02 5.24 -12.96
CA LEU A 55 7.65 5.39 -14.35
C LEU A 55 6.55 6.43 -14.51
N PHE A 56 6.93 7.69 -14.69
CA PHE A 56 6.02 8.79 -14.97
C PHE A 56 6.47 9.61 -16.16
N ILE A 57 5.47 10.25 -16.79
CA ILE A 57 5.66 11.23 -17.85
C ILE A 57 5.26 12.58 -17.26
N ILE A 58 6.15 13.57 -17.33
CA ILE A 58 5.87 14.93 -16.86
C ILE A 58 4.95 15.59 -17.89
N LEU A 59 3.68 15.76 -17.54
CA LEU A 59 2.67 16.38 -18.43
C LEU A 59 2.69 17.92 -18.35
N LYS A 60 3.22 18.47 -17.25
CA LYS A 60 3.40 19.91 -17.01
C LYS A 60 4.61 20.11 -16.11
N GLU A 61 5.54 20.98 -16.52
CA GLU A 61 6.72 21.29 -15.70
C GLU A 61 6.31 22.00 -14.40
N GLY A 62 6.85 21.53 -13.27
CA GLY A 62 6.73 22.20 -11.97
C GLY A 62 7.62 23.44 -11.89
N LYS A 63 7.64 24.13 -10.74
CA LYS A 63 8.43 25.37 -10.55
C LYS A 63 9.94 25.19 -10.72
N ILE A 64 10.45 23.96 -10.63
CA ILE A 64 11.87 23.63 -10.77
C ILE A 64 12.02 22.73 -11.99
N ALA A 65 12.70 23.17 -13.04
CA ALA A 65 12.92 22.32 -14.23
C ALA A 65 13.74 21.07 -13.88
N GLY A 66 13.24 19.90 -14.31
CA GLY A 66 13.83 18.58 -14.01
C GLY A 66 15.14 18.29 -14.76
N PRO A 67 15.78 17.13 -14.50
CA PRO A 67 15.10 15.85 -14.26
C PRO A 67 14.88 15.51 -12.77
N TYR A 68 13.70 14.97 -12.47
CA TYR A 68 13.33 14.48 -11.14
C TYR A 68 13.71 13.01 -10.97
N ALA A 69 14.35 12.66 -9.86
CA ALA A 69 14.83 11.31 -9.59
C ALA A 69 13.72 10.34 -9.15
N SER A 70 12.55 10.84 -8.73
CA SER A 70 11.42 10.01 -8.27
C SER A 70 10.05 10.69 -8.41
N LEU A 71 8.96 9.90 -8.42
CA LEU A 71 7.57 10.41 -8.42
C LEU A 71 7.34 11.44 -7.31
N THR A 72 7.85 11.16 -6.12
CA THR A 72 7.72 12.02 -4.93
C THR A 72 8.38 13.38 -5.17
N SER A 73 9.58 13.40 -5.75
CA SER A 73 10.28 14.66 -6.06
C SER A 73 9.61 15.48 -7.17
N ALA A 74 8.94 14.83 -8.12
CA ALA A 74 8.18 15.51 -9.16
C ALA A 74 6.85 16.09 -8.62
N GLN A 75 6.21 15.41 -7.66
CA GLN A 75 4.99 15.88 -6.99
C GLN A 75 5.25 17.04 -6.02
N GLU A 76 6.41 17.05 -5.33
CA GLU A 76 6.80 18.14 -4.44
C GLU A 76 7.25 19.41 -5.17
N ALA A 77 7.67 19.28 -6.43
CA ALA A 77 8.12 20.41 -7.26
C ALA A 77 6.99 21.14 -8.02
N GLY A 78 5.79 20.54 -8.07
CA GLY A 78 4.57 21.13 -8.64
C GLY A 78 3.72 21.85 -7.60
#